data_AF-A0A7C5XHY3-F1
#
_entry.id   AF-A0A7C5XHY3-F1
#
_cell.length_a   1.000
_cell.length_b   1.000
_cell.length_c   1.000
_cell.angle_alpha   90.00
_cell.angle_beta   90.00
_cell.angle_gamma   90.00
#
_symmetry.space_group_name_H-M   'P 1'
#
loop_
_entity.id
_entity.type
_entity.pdbx_description
1 polymer ?
#
loop_
_entity_poly.entity_id
_entity_poly.type
_entity_poly.pdbx_seq_one_letter_code
_entity_poly.pdbx_strand_id
1 'polypeptide(L)'
;MSDWKNSLENSSPIKGWILDVYPSGPSQITVWIIGENGERVKLVDHYVHRIYVSGSQSALEELTRRIIDSESVADFRFVEKYVDFMEASKKRVLEIDITDYGRTAFFARKILRLGGYKKYQLYNVDVPVAQAYFYERDVFPLAHVLAHEPCHRVTYELLDSVESCNYEIPPMRHLWLDVVVGRKGAATSFSDKIETITLECNGETLVINGNNEADKILRMVEAIRQLDPDIIYTRGGDSFLFPYLAHRAFVNGILERFILSRDPVPLKAMKGKGRSYFSYGRVYYKAPIRRLYGRIHIDVENTFIYAASGLEGLIEVSRTCRVPLHRAARASIGSIMSSLQ
;
A
#
# COMPACT_ATOMS: atom_id res chain seq x y z
N MET A 1 3.33 -12.96 -33.14
CA MET A 1 3.59 -14.35 -32.67
C MET A 1 5.05 -14.60 -32.31
N SER A 2 5.85 -13.54 -32.12
CA SER A 2 7.28 -13.57 -31.76
C SER A 2 7.56 -13.03 -30.35
N ASP A 3 6.60 -12.37 -29.70
CA ASP A 3 6.84 -11.66 -28.42
C ASP A 3 6.65 -12.53 -27.17
N TRP A 4 6.12 -13.75 -27.30
CA TRP A 4 5.87 -14.67 -26.18
C TRP A 4 7.04 -15.64 -25.92
N LYS A 5 7.98 -15.75 -26.86
CA LYS A 5 9.16 -16.61 -26.72
C LYS A 5 10.34 -15.93 -26.01
N ASN A 6 10.37 -14.59 -25.96
CA ASN A 6 11.38 -13.84 -25.21
C ASN A 6 11.01 -13.57 -23.75
N SER A 7 9.77 -13.87 -23.31
CA SER A 7 9.37 -13.70 -21.90
C SER A 7 9.63 -14.94 -21.03
N LEU A 8 10.28 -15.97 -21.59
CA LEU A 8 10.63 -17.22 -20.92
C LEU A 8 12.15 -17.40 -20.72
N GLU A 9 12.94 -16.36 -21.00
CA GLU A 9 14.38 -16.37 -20.78
C GLU A 9 14.71 -15.73 -19.43
N ASN A 10 15.02 -16.58 -18.44
CA ASN A 10 15.79 -16.29 -17.23
C ASN A 10 15.65 -14.87 -16.67
N SER A 11 14.61 -14.61 -15.88
CA SER A 11 14.58 -13.46 -14.97
C SER A 11 15.80 -13.58 -14.06
N SER A 12 16.88 -12.85 -14.36
CA SER A 12 18.08 -12.87 -13.51
C SER A 12 17.68 -12.38 -12.12
N PRO A 13 18.28 -12.94 -11.05
CA PRO A 13 17.93 -12.53 -9.71
C PRO A 13 18.25 -11.06 -9.51
N ILE A 14 17.33 -10.33 -8.89
CA ILE A 14 17.48 -8.90 -8.59
C ILE A 14 17.88 -8.78 -7.13
N LYS A 15 19.07 -8.24 -6.88
CA LYS A 15 19.54 -7.92 -5.55
C LYS A 15 19.18 -6.47 -5.22
N GLY A 16 18.45 -6.25 -4.13
CA GLY A 16 17.94 -4.91 -3.79
C GLY A 16 16.98 -4.88 -2.60
N TRP A 17 16.30 -3.75 -2.40
CA TRP A 17 15.42 -3.51 -1.25
C TRP A 17 13.95 -3.43 -1.65
N ILE A 18 13.07 -4.06 -0.87
CA ILE A 18 11.61 -4.02 -1.09
C ILE A 18 11.05 -2.63 -0.76
N LEU A 19 10.77 -1.80 -1.77
CA LEU A 19 10.25 -0.45 -1.58
C LEU A 19 8.76 -0.43 -1.25
N ASP A 20 7.95 -1.12 -2.06
CA ASP A 20 6.49 -1.04 -1.95
C ASP A 20 5.82 -2.35 -2.35
N VAL A 21 4.73 -2.68 -1.65
CA VAL A 21 3.94 -3.89 -1.88
C VAL A 21 2.46 -3.53 -1.84
N TYR A 22 1.72 -3.93 -2.87
CA TYR A 22 0.28 -3.70 -2.93
C TYR A 22 -0.43 -4.69 -3.85
N PRO A 23 -1.70 -5.00 -3.57
CA PRO A 23 -2.48 -5.83 -4.47
C PRO A 23 -2.75 -5.08 -5.79
N SER A 24 -2.55 -5.78 -6.91
CA SER A 24 -2.65 -5.20 -8.26
C SER A 24 -3.69 -5.89 -9.15
N GLY A 25 -4.29 -6.98 -8.67
CA GLY A 25 -5.37 -7.70 -9.34
C GLY A 25 -5.90 -8.85 -8.49
N PRO A 26 -6.87 -9.63 -9.02
CA PRO A 26 -7.31 -10.88 -8.38
C PRO A 26 -6.12 -11.82 -8.22
N SER A 27 -5.88 -12.26 -6.99
CA SER A 27 -4.76 -13.14 -6.63
C SER A 27 -3.37 -12.64 -7.09
N GLN A 28 -3.16 -11.33 -7.19
CA GLN A 28 -1.91 -10.73 -7.64
C GLN A 28 -1.45 -9.63 -6.70
N ILE A 29 -0.16 -9.59 -6.45
CA ILE A 29 0.49 -8.54 -5.68
C ILE A 29 1.69 -8.01 -6.44
N THR A 30 1.79 -6.69 -6.53
CA THR A 30 2.95 -6.02 -7.11
C THR A 30 3.95 -5.75 -6.01
N VAL A 31 5.22 -6.00 -6.31
CA VAL A 31 6.36 -5.72 -5.46
C VAL A 31 7.34 -4.83 -6.23
N TRP A 32 7.69 -3.69 -5.64
CA TRP A 32 8.71 -2.80 -6.18
C TRP A 32 10.02 -2.99 -5.44
N ILE A 33 11.10 -3.18 -6.19
CA ILE A 33 12.45 -3.35 -5.65
C ILE A 33 13.32 -2.19 -6.14
N ILE A 34 14.06 -1.57 -5.23
CA ILE A 34 15.20 -0.70 -5.57
C ILE A 34 16.41 -1.62 -5.69
N GLY A 35 16.93 -1.83 -6.90
CA GLY A 35 18.12 -2.65 -7.13
C GLY A 35 19.39 -1.97 -6.62
N GLU A 36 20.41 -2.76 -6.25
CA GLU A 36 21.75 -2.25 -5.94
C GLU A 36 22.37 -1.49 -7.14
N ASN A 37 21.96 -1.83 -8.36
CA ASN A 37 22.34 -1.14 -9.59
C ASN A 37 21.63 0.22 -9.79
N GLY A 38 20.72 0.61 -8.89
CA GLY A 38 19.95 1.86 -8.97
C GLY A 38 18.70 1.78 -9.84
N GLU A 39 18.34 0.61 -10.40
CA GLU A 39 17.09 0.42 -11.12
C GLU A 39 15.91 0.27 -10.14
N ARG A 40 14.70 0.61 -10.59
CA ARG A 40 13.47 0.31 -9.85
C ARG A 40 12.67 -0.71 -10.64
N VAL A 41 12.65 -1.93 -10.13
CA VAL A 41 12.07 -3.08 -10.83
C VAL A 41 10.72 -3.42 -10.22
N LYS A 42 9.74 -3.63 -11.09
CA LYS A 42 8.40 -4.08 -10.74
C LYS A 42 8.32 -5.58 -10.96
N LEU A 43 7.97 -6.33 -9.92
CA LEU A 43 7.67 -7.76 -9.97
C LEU A 43 6.19 -8.00 -9.68
N VAL A 44 5.64 -9.09 -10.20
CA VAL A 44 4.26 -9.49 -9.95
C VAL A 44 4.23 -10.92 -9.39
N ASP A 45 3.81 -11.05 -8.13
CA ASP A 45 3.65 -12.35 -7.49
C ASP A 45 2.18 -12.80 -7.52
N HIS A 46 1.96 -14.07 -7.83
CA HIS A 46 0.69 -14.72 -7.62
C HIS A 46 0.50 -15.00 -6.13
N TYR A 47 -0.47 -14.32 -5.52
CA TYR A 47 -0.73 -14.37 -4.08
C TYR A 47 -2.23 -14.43 -3.79
N VAL A 48 -2.66 -15.47 -3.08
CA VAL A 48 -4.05 -15.68 -2.69
C VAL A 48 -4.21 -15.36 -1.21
N HIS A 49 -5.06 -14.38 -0.88
CA HIS A 49 -5.32 -14.00 0.51
C HIS A 49 -6.16 -15.07 1.20
N ARG A 50 -5.75 -15.47 2.40
CA ARG A 50 -6.41 -16.52 3.17
C ARG A 50 -7.08 -15.96 4.40
N ILE A 51 -8.27 -16.47 4.69
CA ILE A 51 -8.95 -16.24 5.97
C ILE A 51 -9.19 -17.57 6.66
N TYR A 52 -9.38 -17.53 7.97
CA TYR A 52 -9.61 -18.72 8.78
C TYR A 52 -10.92 -18.62 9.54
N VAL A 53 -11.59 -19.77 9.70
CA VAL A 53 -12.84 -19.88 10.44
C VAL A 53 -12.71 -21.02 11.46
N SER A 54 -12.95 -20.71 12.73
CA SER A 54 -13.09 -21.71 13.79
C SER A 54 -14.56 -21.88 14.18
N GLY A 55 -14.91 -23.06 14.67
CA GLY A 55 -16.28 -23.45 15.05
C GLY A 55 -16.33 -24.94 15.40
N SER A 56 -17.51 -25.45 15.76
CA SER A 56 -17.67 -26.90 15.95
C SER A 56 -17.45 -27.63 14.63
N GLN A 57 -16.93 -28.86 14.68
CA GLN A 57 -16.66 -29.65 13.47
C GLN A 57 -17.90 -29.77 12.56
N SER A 58 -19.06 -30.10 13.15
CA SER A 58 -20.33 -30.20 12.43
C SER A 58 -20.74 -28.89 11.74
N ALA A 59 -20.45 -27.73 12.37
CA ALA A 59 -20.75 -26.43 11.79
C ALA A 59 -19.78 -26.08 10.65
N LEU A 60 -18.49 -26.43 10.76
CA LEU A 60 -17.53 -26.21 9.67
C LEU A 60 -17.85 -27.11 8.46
N GLU A 61 -18.26 -28.36 8.68
CA GLU A 61 -18.73 -29.27 7.62
C GLU A 61 -20.05 -28.79 6.99
N GLU A 62 -20.93 -28.15 7.74
CA GLU A 62 -22.09 -27.44 7.19
C GLU A 62 -21.67 -26.21 6.37
N LEU A 63 -20.69 -25.44 6.85
CA LEU A 63 -20.20 -24.24 6.18
C LEU A 63 -19.58 -24.56 4.82
N THR A 64 -18.72 -25.57 4.73
CA THR A 64 -18.08 -26.00 3.47
C THR A 64 -19.11 -26.28 2.38
N ARG A 65 -20.18 -27.02 2.70
CA ARG A 65 -21.30 -27.29 1.77
C ARG A 65 -22.02 -26.01 1.30
N ARG A 66 -22.07 -24.96 2.12
CA ARG A 66 -22.74 -23.69 1.78
C ARG A 66 -21.87 -22.71 1.00
N ILE A 67 -20.55 -22.84 1.06
CA ILE A 67 -19.61 -21.90 0.44
C ILE A 67 -18.96 -22.44 -0.83
N ILE A 68 -19.14 -23.73 -1.15
CA ILE A 68 -18.50 -24.38 -2.29
C ILE A 68 -18.78 -23.68 -3.63
N ASP A 69 -20.02 -23.21 -3.84
CA ASP A 69 -20.42 -22.50 -5.07
C ASP A 69 -20.31 -20.96 -4.94
N SER A 70 -19.63 -20.47 -3.90
CA SER A 70 -19.51 -19.04 -3.65
C SER A 70 -18.40 -18.44 -4.51
N GLU A 71 -18.71 -17.47 -5.37
CA GLU A 71 -17.73 -16.74 -6.19
C GLU A 71 -16.57 -16.11 -5.41
N SER A 72 -16.75 -15.90 -4.09
CA SER A 72 -15.73 -15.33 -3.19
C SER A 72 -14.71 -16.35 -2.68
N VAL A 73 -14.87 -17.63 -3.03
CA VAL A 73 -14.02 -18.74 -2.57
C VAL A 73 -13.33 -19.35 -3.77
N ALA A 74 -11.99 -19.38 -3.74
CA ALA A 74 -11.19 -20.05 -4.75
C ALA A 74 -10.99 -21.53 -4.39
N ASP A 75 -10.70 -21.80 -3.13
CA ASP A 75 -10.53 -23.13 -2.55
C ASP A 75 -10.73 -23.06 -1.02
N PHE A 76 -10.91 -24.20 -0.37
CA PHE A 76 -10.91 -24.30 1.09
C PHE A 76 -10.38 -25.65 1.57
N ARG A 77 -9.77 -25.65 2.75
CA ARG A 77 -9.18 -26.86 3.35
C ARG A 77 -9.17 -26.78 4.86
N PHE A 78 -9.19 -27.95 5.50
CA PHE A 78 -9.03 -28.04 6.94
C PHE A 78 -7.55 -28.02 7.31
N VAL A 79 -7.17 -27.15 8.24
CA VAL A 79 -5.80 -27.02 8.73
C VAL A 79 -5.79 -26.93 10.25
N GLU A 80 -4.66 -27.24 10.87
CA GLU A 80 -4.47 -27.08 12.31
C GLU A 80 -3.73 -25.77 12.62
N LYS A 81 -4.36 -24.89 13.40
CA LYS A 81 -3.80 -23.59 13.78
C LYS A 81 -4.02 -23.33 15.28
N TYR A 82 -3.17 -22.49 15.85
CA TYR A 82 -3.44 -21.88 17.15
C TYR A 82 -4.49 -20.80 16.97
N VAL A 83 -5.59 -20.93 17.70
CA VAL A 83 -6.76 -20.04 17.59
C VAL A 83 -6.71 -18.93 18.62
N ASP A 84 -6.02 -19.19 19.73
CA ASP A 84 -5.70 -18.27 20.80
C ASP A 84 -4.22 -18.47 21.14
N PHE A 85 -3.49 -17.38 21.38
CA PHE A 85 -2.09 -17.41 21.78
C PHE A 85 -1.88 -18.01 23.19
N MET A 86 -2.93 -18.03 24.01
CA MET A 86 -2.93 -18.66 25.33
C MET A 86 -3.17 -20.18 25.27
N GLU A 87 -3.63 -20.72 24.14
CA GLU A 87 -3.91 -22.15 24.00
C GLU A 87 -2.68 -22.93 23.56
N ALA A 88 -2.31 -23.96 24.34
CA ALA A 88 -1.14 -24.79 24.06
C ALA A 88 -1.34 -25.78 22.89
N SER A 89 -2.56 -25.98 22.41
CA SER A 89 -2.90 -26.98 21.39
C SER A 89 -3.56 -26.35 20.18
N LYS A 90 -3.21 -26.85 18.99
CA LYS A 90 -3.86 -26.43 17.75
C LYS A 90 -5.29 -26.95 17.68
N LYS A 91 -6.17 -26.17 17.05
CA LYS A 91 -7.53 -26.59 16.69
C LYS A 91 -7.64 -26.73 15.18
N ARG A 92 -8.50 -27.66 14.77
CA ARG A 92 -8.88 -27.81 13.37
C ARG A 92 -9.77 -26.63 12.95
N VAL A 93 -9.29 -25.83 12.02
CA VAL A 93 -9.99 -24.66 11.45
C VAL A 93 -10.19 -24.84 9.95
N LEU A 94 -11.13 -24.08 9.40
CA LEU A 94 -11.34 -24.00 7.96
C LEU A 94 -10.54 -22.82 7.40
N GLU A 95 -9.54 -23.11 6.58
CA GLU A 95 -8.83 -22.12 5.77
C GLU A 95 -9.58 -21.92 4.45
N ILE A 96 -9.80 -20.67 4.07
CA ILE A 96 -10.52 -20.30 2.86
C ILE A 96 -9.64 -19.36 2.04
N ASP A 97 -9.36 -19.78 0.80
CA ASP A 97 -8.69 -18.98 -0.21
C ASP A 97 -9.68 -18.01 -0.85
N ILE A 98 -9.42 -16.71 -0.76
CA ILE A 98 -10.32 -15.67 -1.28
C ILE A 98 -9.93 -15.32 -2.72
N THR A 99 -10.90 -15.39 -3.64
CA THR A 99 -10.72 -15.01 -5.05
C THR A 99 -10.40 -13.52 -5.22
N ASP A 100 -11.12 -12.66 -4.51
CA ASP A 100 -10.94 -11.21 -4.53
C ASP A 100 -10.90 -10.65 -3.10
N TYR A 101 -9.74 -10.15 -2.70
CA TYR A 101 -9.52 -9.57 -1.38
C TYR A 101 -10.42 -8.35 -1.10
N GLY A 102 -10.88 -7.64 -2.13
CA GLY A 102 -11.83 -6.54 -1.99
C GLY A 102 -13.18 -7.00 -1.43
N ARG A 103 -13.52 -8.27 -1.63
CA ARG A 103 -14.76 -8.91 -1.14
C ARG A 103 -14.60 -9.54 0.25
N THR A 104 -13.40 -9.60 0.83
CA THR A 104 -13.15 -10.26 2.13
C THR A 104 -14.11 -9.79 3.22
N ALA A 105 -14.27 -8.47 3.41
CA ALA A 105 -15.17 -7.93 4.44
C ALA A 105 -16.66 -8.27 4.18
N PHE A 106 -17.07 -8.31 2.90
CA PHE A 106 -18.42 -8.72 2.53
C PHE A 106 -18.64 -10.21 2.82
N PHE A 107 -17.67 -11.05 2.43
CA PHE A 107 -17.73 -12.49 2.60
C PHE A 107 -17.65 -12.91 4.07
N ALA A 108 -16.81 -12.26 4.87
CA ALA A 108 -16.74 -12.46 6.33
C ALA A 108 -18.10 -12.22 7.00
N ARG A 109 -18.82 -11.14 6.62
CA ARG A 109 -20.19 -10.88 7.10
C ARG A 109 -21.19 -11.95 6.65
N LYS A 110 -21.04 -12.49 5.44
CA LYS A 110 -21.86 -13.61 4.95
C LYS A 110 -21.65 -14.85 5.82
N ILE A 111 -20.41 -15.24 6.10
CA ILE A 111 -20.10 -16.39 6.98
C ILE A 111 -20.70 -16.19 8.37
N LEU A 112 -20.49 -15.03 9.00
CA LEU A 112 -21.06 -14.71 10.31
C LEU A 112 -22.59 -14.88 10.34
N ARG A 113 -23.29 -14.40 9.30
CA ARG A 113 -24.74 -14.58 9.16
C ARG A 113 -25.16 -16.05 9.05
N LEU A 114 -24.45 -16.85 8.25
CA LEU A 114 -24.73 -18.28 8.12
C LEU A 114 -24.59 -19.01 9.46
N GLY A 115 -23.70 -18.53 10.33
CA GLY A 115 -23.49 -19.04 11.68
C GLY A 115 -24.39 -18.42 12.75
N GLY A 116 -25.36 -17.58 12.38
CA GLY A 116 -26.18 -16.83 13.34
C GLY A 116 -25.36 -15.96 14.31
N TYR A 117 -24.17 -15.53 13.89
CA TYR A 117 -23.18 -14.77 14.66
C TYR A 117 -22.65 -15.46 15.93
N LYS A 118 -22.91 -16.76 16.10
CA LYS A 118 -22.52 -17.52 17.30
C LYS A 118 -21.70 -18.76 16.99
N LYS A 119 -21.92 -19.38 15.82
CA LYS A 119 -21.27 -20.64 15.45
C LYS A 119 -19.82 -20.49 14.99
N TYR A 120 -19.45 -19.30 14.49
CA TYR A 120 -18.17 -19.07 13.81
C TYR A 120 -17.42 -17.90 14.40
N GLN A 121 -16.12 -18.09 14.56
CA GLN A 121 -15.18 -17.00 14.78
C GLN A 121 -14.24 -16.95 13.58
N LEU A 122 -13.99 -15.73 13.09
CA LEU A 122 -13.18 -15.51 11.88
C LEU A 122 -11.87 -14.82 12.25
N TYR A 123 -10.82 -15.17 11.52
CA TYR A 123 -9.46 -14.67 11.70
C TYR A 123 -8.89 -14.21 10.36
N ASN A 124 -7.94 -13.28 10.44
CA ASN A 124 -7.24 -12.67 9.30
C ASN A 124 -8.17 -11.99 8.27
N VAL A 125 -9.38 -11.61 8.69
CA VAL A 125 -10.37 -10.94 7.84
C VAL A 125 -10.11 -9.44 7.67
N ASP A 126 -9.38 -8.85 8.62
CA ASP A 126 -9.07 -7.42 8.71
C ASP A 126 -7.56 -7.13 8.57
N VAL A 127 -6.75 -8.17 8.41
CA VAL A 127 -5.33 -8.05 8.05
C VAL A 127 -5.23 -7.54 6.62
N PRO A 128 -4.61 -6.38 6.37
CA PRO A 128 -4.37 -5.87 5.03
C PRO A 128 -3.52 -6.83 4.20
N VAL A 129 -3.91 -7.03 2.94
CA VAL A 129 -3.26 -7.98 2.02
C VAL A 129 -1.74 -7.77 1.92
N ALA A 130 -1.28 -6.53 1.84
CA ALA A 130 0.15 -6.22 1.77
C ALA A 130 0.92 -6.61 3.06
N GLN A 131 0.27 -6.53 4.23
CA GLN A 131 0.87 -6.99 5.49
C GLN A 131 0.84 -8.51 5.59
N ALA A 132 -0.28 -9.13 5.21
CA ALA A 132 -0.38 -10.59 5.14
C ALA A 132 0.72 -11.18 4.24
N TYR A 133 1.00 -10.53 3.11
CA TYR A 133 2.11 -10.90 2.23
C TYR A 133 3.46 -10.91 2.94
N PHE A 134 3.79 -9.86 3.69
CA PHE A 134 5.02 -9.79 4.48
C PHE A 134 5.12 -10.88 5.54
N TYR A 135 4.00 -11.25 6.17
CA TYR A 135 3.98 -12.36 7.13
C TYR A 135 4.18 -13.72 6.45
N GLU A 136 3.45 -13.98 5.36
CA GLU A 136 3.47 -15.28 4.69
C GLU A 136 4.75 -15.54 3.89
N ARG A 137 5.37 -14.49 3.35
CA ARG A 137 6.66 -14.57 2.63
C ARG A 137 7.87 -14.43 3.54
N ASP A 138 7.64 -14.17 4.83
CA ASP A 138 8.67 -13.87 5.82
C ASP A 138 9.67 -12.78 5.40
N VAL A 139 9.14 -11.71 4.81
CA VAL A 139 9.91 -10.51 4.42
C VAL A 139 9.29 -9.27 5.04
N PHE A 140 9.96 -8.13 4.95
CA PHE A 140 9.50 -6.88 5.55
C PHE A 140 9.80 -5.68 4.64
N PRO A 141 9.13 -4.53 4.84
CA PRO A 141 9.39 -3.32 4.08
C PRO A 141 10.86 -2.92 4.15
N LEU A 142 11.44 -2.53 3.03
CA LEU A 142 12.85 -2.15 2.88
C LEU A 142 13.84 -3.25 3.27
N ALA A 143 13.42 -4.51 3.37
CA ALA A 143 14.34 -5.63 3.53
C ALA A 143 15.26 -5.73 2.31
N HIS A 144 16.56 -5.93 2.54
CA HIS A 144 17.49 -6.30 1.50
C HIS A 144 17.30 -7.78 1.12
N VAL A 145 17.08 -8.05 -0.17
CA VAL A 145 16.70 -9.37 -0.68
C VAL A 145 17.38 -9.66 -2.02
N LEU A 146 17.58 -10.95 -2.30
CA LEU A 146 17.71 -11.46 -3.65
C LEU A 146 16.34 -11.97 -4.11
N ALA A 147 15.68 -11.22 -4.99
CA ALA A 147 14.37 -11.57 -5.51
C ALA A 147 14.47 -12.25 -6.87
N HIS A 148 13.68 -13.30 -7.05
CA HIS A 148 13.55 -14.04 -8.30
C HIS A 148 12.08 -14.13 -8.67
N GLU A 149 11.73 -13.87 -9.94
CA GLU A 149 10.35 -14.02 -10.45
C GLU A 149 10.27 -15.08 -11.55
N PRO A 150 10.36 -16.38 -11.22
CA PRO A 150 10.00 -17.44 -12.15
C PRO A 150 8.47 -17.51 -12.32
N CYS A 151 7.98 -17.36 -13.55
CA CYS A 151 6.58 -17.62 -13.91
C CYS A 151 5.54 -16.92 -13.01
N HIS A 152 5.71 -15.62 -12.75
CA HIS A 152 4.81 -14.81 -11.90
C HIS A 152 4.69 -15.31 -10.46
N ARG A 153 5.75 -15.94 -9.93
CA ARG A 153 5.90 -16.23 -8.51
C ARG A 153 7.18 -15.60 -8.04
N VAL A 154 7.07 -14.74 -7.03
CA VAL A 154 8.26 -14.09 -6.47
C VAL A 154 8.78 -14.90 -5.29
N THR A 155 10.05 -15.26 -5.34
CA THR A 155 10.79 -15.90 -4.25
C THR A 155 11.88 -14.96 -3.77
N TYR A 156 12.12 -14.96 -2.45
CA TYR A 156 13.13 -14.11 -1.82
C TYR A 156 14.16 -14.97 -1.09
N GLU A 157 15.43 -14.63 -1.26
CA GLU A 157 16.47 -14.91 -0.29
C GLU A 157 16.68 -13.63 0.53
N LEU A 158 16.45 -13.70 1.84
CA LEU A 158 16.56 -12.56 2.72
C LEU A 158 18.04 -12.32 3.08
N LEU A 159 18.56 -11.15 2.71
CA LEU A 159 19.95 -10.72 2.97
C LEU A 159 20.01 -9.69 4.11
N ASP A 160 18.94 -9.62 4.91
CA ASP A 160 18.68 -8.64 5.95
C ASP A 160 18.08 -9.32 7.18
N SER A 161 18.05 -8.64 8.31
CA SER A 161 17.35 -9.12 9.50
C SER A 161 16.58 -7.99 10.14
N VAL A 162 15.33 -8.28 10.49
CA VAL A 162 14.48 -7.35 11.24
C VAL A 162 15.02 -7.08 12.66
N GLU A 163 15.84 -7.98 13.20
CA GLU A 163 16.47 -7.84 14.51
C GLU A 163 17.76 -7.02 14.46
N SER A 164 18.28 -6.73 13.26
CA SER A 164 19.52 -5.97 13.13
C SER A 164 19.29 -4.52 13.51
N CYS A 165 20.07 -4.01 14.47
CA CYS A 165 20.10 -2.57 14.78
C CYS A 165 20.92 -1.76 13.77
N ASN A 166 21.75 -2.42 12.97
CA ASN A 166 22.58 -1.80 11.94
C ASN A 166 22.18 -2.38 10.58
N TYR A 167 21.48 -1.59 9.77
CA TYR A 167 21.07 -1.96 8.42
C TYR A 167 21.30 -0.81 7.46
N GLU A 168 21.49 -1.16 6.19
CA GLU A 168 21.63 -0.18 5.12
C GLU A 168 20.25 0.24 4.61
N ILE A 169 20.05 1.55 4.51
CA ILE A 169 18.85 2.13 3.90
C ILE A 169 19.10 2.26 2.39
N PRO A 170 18.16 1.82 1.52
CA PRO A 170 18.35 1.97 0.08
C PRO A 170 18.53 3.43 -0.31
N PRO A 171 19.35 3.74 -1.34
CA PRO A 171 19.52 5.09 -1.84
C PRO A 171 18.24 5.54 -2.57
N MET A 172 17.31 6.11 -1.80
CA MET A 172 16.02 6.59 -2.28
C MET A 172 16.13 7.95 -2.94
N ARG A 173 15.33 8.17 -3.99
CA ARG A 173 15.19 9.46 -4.65
C ARG A 173 14.04 10.22 -4.01
N HIS A 174 14.31 11.45 -3.57
CA HIS A 174 13.36 12.27 -2.82
C HIS A 174 12.91 13.46 -3.66
N LEU A 175 11.62 13.79 -3.59
CA LEU A 175 11.06 14.97 -4.25
C LEU A 175 10.06 15.67 -3.34
N TRP A 176 10.21 16.98 -3.16
CA TRP A 176 9.22 17.83 -2.52
C TRP A 176 8.31 18.45 -3.59
N LEU A 177 7.00 18.31 -3.40
CA LEU A 177 5.98 18.91 -4.24
C LEU A 177 5.24 19.98 -3.43
N ASP A 178 5.33 21.23 -3.90
CA ASP A 178 4.59 22.36 -3.38
C ASP A 178 3.77 23.03 -4.49
N VAL A 179 2.58 23.52 -4.16
CA VAL A 179 1.69 24.18 -5.11
C VAL A 179 1.11 25.42 -4.49
N VAL A 180 1.40 26.56 -5.12
CA VAL A 180 0.83 27.86 -4.77
C VAL A 180 -0.48 28.02 -5.52
N VAL A 181 -1.55 28.25 -4.77
CA VAL A 181 -2.90 28.49 -5.29
C VAL A 181 -3.12 30.00 -5.40
N GLY A 182 -3.54 30.47 -6.58
CA GLY A 182 -3.85 31.88 -6.82
C GLY A 182 -5.16 32.30 -6.14
N ARG A 183 -5.09 32.53 -4.82
CA ARG A 183 -6.24 32.83 -3.96
C ARG A 183 -6.98 34.08 -4.41
N LYS A 184 -8.29 33.99 -4.59
CA LYS A 184 -9.16 35.14 -4.89
C LYS A 184 -9.95 35.68 -3.69
N GLY A 185 -9.87 35.01 -2.53
CA GLY A 185 -10.61 35.36 -1.32
C GLY A 185 -9.89 34.93 -0.04
N ALA A 186 -10.58 35.04 1.10
CA ALA A 186 -10.00 34.78 2.43
C ALA A 186 -9.63 33.31 2.70
N ALA A 187 -10.27 32.36 2.01
CA ALA A 187 -10.00 30.92 2.12
C ALA A 187 -9.70 30.31 0.74
N THR A 188 -8.84 29.30 0.69
CA THR A 188 -8.50 28.55 -0.52
C THR A 188 -9.68 27.71 -1.00
N SER A 189 -10.11 27.92 -2.23
CA SER A 189 -11.17 27.16 -2.90
C SER A 189 -10.60 26.20 -3.94
N PHE A 190 -11.30 25.10 -4.19
CA PHE A 190 -10.99 24.19 -5.29
C PHE A 190 -11.18 24.84 -6.67
N SER A 191 -11.96 25.93 -6.74
CA SER A 191 -12.15 26.73 -7.95
C SER A 191 -10.96 27.64 -8.26
N ASP A 192 -10.10 27.94 -7.28
CA ASP A 192 -8.93 28.79 -7.48
C ASP A 192 -7.91 28.09 -8.39
N LYS A 193 -7.30 28.84 -9.30
CA LYS A 193 -6.34 28.31 -10.28
C LYS A 193 -4.97 28.11 -9.65
N ILE A 194 -4.22 27.16 -10.19
CA ILE A 194 -2.81 26.97 -9.86
C ILE A 194 -2.01 28.19 -10.33
N GLU A 195 -1.35 28.85 -9.38
CA GLU A 195 -0.44 29.96 -9.65
C GLU A 195 0.93 29.41 -10.04
N THR A 196 1.53 28.60 -9.17
CA THR A 196 2.87 28.05 -9.35
C THR A 196 2.94 26.62 -8.80
N ILE A 197 3.70 25.76 -9.46
CA ILE A 197 4.07 24.44 -8.95
C ILE A 197 5.58 24.41 -8.77
N THR A 198 6.06 23.97 -7.62
CA THR A 198 7.47 23.85 -7.31
C THR A 198 7.81 22.39 -7.02
N LEU A 199 8.83 21.89 -7.70
CA LEU A 199 9.41 20.56 -7.48
C LEU A 199 10.85 20.75 -7.01
N GLU A 200 11.18 20.27 -5.81
CA GLU A 200 12.53 20.31 -5.28
C GLU A 200 13.09 18.89 -5.15
N CYS A 201 14.23 18.64 -5.78
CA CYS A 201 14.88 17.33 -5.83
C CYS A 201 16.40 17.53 -5.78
N ASN A 202 17.11 16.82 -4.90
CA ASN A 202 18.58 16.89 -4.76
C ASN A 202 19.15 18.32 -4.61
N GLY A 203 18.41 19.24 -3.98
CA GLY A 203 18.83 20.65 -3.82
C GLY A 203 18.60 21.54 -5.06
N GLU A 204 18.05 20.98 -6.14
CA GLU A 204 17.62 21.74 -7.30
C GLU A 204 16.11 21.99 -7.25
N THR A 205 15.70 23.21 -7.61
CA THR A 205 14.30 23.64 -7.60
C THR A 205 13.82 23.91 -9.02
N LEU A 206 12.87 23.10 -9.49
CA LEU A 206 12.14 23.33 -10.73
C LEU A 206 10.83 24.06 -10.45
N VAL A 207 10.72 25.30 -10.96
CA VAL A 207 9.51 26.12 -10.85
C VAL A 207 8.73 26.08 -12.16
N ILE A 208 7.48 25.61 -12.09
CA ILE A 208 6.58 25.50 -13.23
C ILE A 208 5.57 26.65 -13.18
N ASN A 209 5.80 27.63 -14.05
CA ASN A 209 4.94 28.80 -14.25
C ASN A 209 4.25 28.76 -15.62
N GLY A 210 3.24 29.62 -15.81
CA GLY A 210 2.56 29.79 -17.09
C GLY A 210 1.13 30.30 -16.96
N ASN A 211 0.49 30.59 -18.10
CA ASN A 211 -0.90 31.06 -18.15
C ASN A 211 -1.91 29.91 -18.26
N ASN A 212 -1.52 28.82 -18.93
CA ASN A 212 -2.37 27.63 -19.08
C ASN A 212 -2.17 26.67 -17.91
N GLU A 213 -3.23 26.43 -17.14
CA GLU A 213 -3.22 25.54 -15.99
C GLU A 213 -3.06 24.07 -16.37
N ALA A 214 -3.66 23.65 -17.48
CA ALA A 214 -3.54 22.28 -17.98
C ALA A 214 -2.07 21.95 -18.28
N ASP A 215 -1.36 22.87 -18.92
CA ASP A 215 0.06 22.70 -19.24
C ASP A 215 0.94 22.65 -17.99
N LYS A 216 0.62 23.40 -16.92
CA LYS A 216 1.34 23.30 -15.64
C LYS A 216 1.23 21.90 -15.05
N ILE A 217 0.00 21.35 -15.00
CA ILE A 217 -0.25 20.02 -14.45
C ILE A 217 0.47 18.96 -15.29
N LEU A 218 0.41 19.05 -16.62
CA LEU A 218 1.08 18.10 -17.50
C LEU A 218 2.62 18.19 -17.41
N ARG A 219 3.18 19.41 -17.31
CA ARG A 219 4.62 19.60 -17.07
C ARG A 219 5.06 19.03 -15.73
N MET A 220 4.24 19.17 -14.68
CA MET A 220 4.51 18.56 -13.37
C MET A 220 4.51 17.03 -13.47
N VAL A 221 3.51 16.44 -14.12
CA VAL A 221 3.46 14.98 -14.34
C VAL A 221 4.70 14.50 -15.10
N GLU A 222 5.08 15.20 -16.16
CA GLU A 222 6.26 14.88 -16.95
C GLU A 222 7.55 14.99 -16.14
N ALA A 223 7.72 16.07 -15.38
CA ALA A 223 8.88 16.27 -14.53
C ALA A 223 9.00 15.17 -13.45
N ILE A 224 7.91 14.80 -12.78
CA ILE A 224 7.90 13.71 -11.80
C ILE A 224 8.25 12.37 -12.48
N ARG A 225 7.77 12.15 -13.71
CA ARG A 225 8.12 10.95 -14.48
C ARG A 225 9.60 10.89 -14.83
N GLN A 226 10.21 12.01 -15.21
CA GLN A 226 11.62 12.10 -15.57
C GLN A 226 12.56 12.01 -14.36
N LEU A 227 12.23 12.68 -13.26
CA LEU A 227 12.99 12.63 -12.01
C LEU A 227 12.87 11.25 -11.32
N ASP A 228 11.76 10.55 -11.57
CA ASP A 228 11.42 9.24 -11.01
C ASP A 228 11.71 9.10 -9.49
N PRO A 229 11.10 9.93 -8.63
CA PRO A 229 11.34 9.88 -7.18
C PRO A 229 10.71 8.63 -6.53
N ASP A 230 11.40 8.02 -5.58
CA ASP A 230 10.83 6.94 -4.76
C ASP A 230 9.92 7.49 -3.67
N ILE A 231 10.24 8.67 -3.13
CA ILE A 231 9.43 9.36 -2.11
C ILE A 231 9.03 10.74 -2.60
N ILE A 232 7.72 11.03 -2.53
CA ILE A 232 7.16 12.37 -2.76
C ILE A 232 6.67 12.92 -1.42
N TYR A 233 7.23 14.06 -1.02
CA TYR A 233 6.83 14.82 0.16
C TYR A 233 5.88 15.96 -0.21
N THR A 234 4.90 16.20 0.66
CA THR A 234 3.93 17.30 0.50
C THR A 234 3.54 17.84 1.86
N ARG A 235 3.03 19.07 1.90
CA ARG A 235 2.30 19.63 3.05
C ARG A 235 0.80 19.64 2.75
N GLY A 236 0.00 18.93 3.55
CA GLY A 236 -1.44 18.81 3.33
C GLY A 236 -1.79 18.01 2.05
N GLY A 237 -0.91 17.07 1.69
CA GLY A 237 -1.02 16.17 0.54
C GLY A 237 -2.35 15.43 0.44
N ASP A 238 -2.69 14.70 1.51
CA ASP A 238 -3.86 13.84 1.56
C ASP A 238 -5.15 14.67 1.73
N SER A 239 -5.07 15.72 2.55
CA SER A 239 -6.22 16.53 2.99
C SER A 239 -6.67 17.54 1.93
N PHE A 240 -5.74 18.19 1.24
CA PHE A 240 -6.03 19.29 0.33
C PHE A 240 -5.35 19.15 -1.04
N LEU A 241 -4.02 19.04 -1.08
CA LEU A 241 -3.23 19.23 -2.30
C LEU A 241 -3.59 18.25 -3.42
N PHE A 242 -3.63 16.95 -3.14
CA PHE A 242 -3.99 15.95 -4.16
C PHE A 242 -5.47 15.99 -4.55
N PRO A 243 -6.43 16.11 -3.62
CA PRO A 243 -7.82 16.40 -3.99
C PRO A 243 -7.96 17.65 -4.88
N TYR A 244 -7.25 18.72 -4.54
CA TYR A 244 -7.23 19.98 -5.28
C TYR A 244 -6.68 19.76 -6.70
N LEU A 245 -5.49 19.19 -6.85
CA LEU A 245 -4.87 18.92 -8.15
C LEU A 245 -5.71 17.98 -9.02
N ALA A 246 -6.30 16.93 -8.44
CA ALA A 246 -7.21 16.04 -9.16
C ALA A 246 -8.46 16.78 -9.67
N HIS A 247 -9.02 17.68 -8.85
CA HIS A 247 -10.13 18.53 -9.27
C HIS A 247 -9.72 19.51 -10.39
N ARG A 248 -8.55 20.16 -10.27
CA ARG A 248 -8.03 21.06 -11.32
C ARG A 248 -7.77 20.30 -12.62
N ALA A 249 -7.23 19.09 -12.55
CA ALA A 249 -7.03 18.23 -13.72
C ALA A 249 -8.37 17.83 -14.37
N PHE A 250 -9.39 17.54 -13.57
CA PHE A 250 -10.74 17.26 -14.06
C PHE A 250 -11.37 18.46 -14.78
N VAL A 251 -11.35 19.65 -14.17
CA VAL A 251 -11.92 20.88 -14.76
C VAL A 251 -11.20 21.28 -16.06
N ASN A 252 -9.91 20.97 -16.17
CA ASN A 252 -9.11 21.20 -17.38
C ASN A 252 -9.18 20.04 -18.39
N GLY A 253 -10.00 19.00 -18.17
CA GLY A 253 -10.18 17.89 -19.11
C GLY A 253 -8.99 16.94 -19.26
N ILE A 254 -8.05 16.95 -18.32
CA ILE A 254 -6.80 16.18 -18.37
C ILE A 254 -6.67 15.15 -17.22
N LEU A 255 -7.75 14.83 -16.52
CA LEU A 255 -7.73 13.92 -15.37
C LEU A 255 -7.09 12.57 -15.69
N GLU A 256 -7.40 11.97 -16.84
CA GLU A 256 -6.85 10.66 -17.24
C GLU A 256 -5.34 10.71 -17.53
N ARG A 257 -4.77 11.90 -17.71
CA ARG A 257 -3.32 12.13 -17.85
C ARG A 257 -2.65 12.55 -16.54
N PHE A 258 -3.42 12.77 -15.48
CA PHE A 258 -2.90 13.15 -14.16
C PHE A 258 -2.46 11.90 -13.39
N ILE A 259 -1.33 11.34 -13.81
CA ILE A 259 -0.75 10.10 -13.29
C ILE A 259 0.56 10.45 -12.59
N LEU A 260 0.57 10.35 -11.26
CA LEU A 260 1.79 10.55 -10.44
C LEU A 260 2.44 9.23 -9.99
N SER A 261 1.71 8.13 -10.10
CA SER A 261 2.19 6.77 -9.81
C SER A 261 3.15 6.29 -10.90
N ARG A 262 3.94 5.24 -10.59
CA ARG A 262 4.64 4.47 -11.63
C ARG A 262 3.66 3.60 -12.42
N ASP A 263 2.60 3.11 -11.77
CA ASP A 263 1.50 2.46 -12.48
C ASP A 263 0.62 3.48 -13.22
N PRO A 264 0.03 3.12 -14.38
CA PRO A 264 -0.77 4.02 -15.21
C PRO A 264 -2.19 4.22 -14.63
N VAL A 265 -2.27 4.68 -13.38
CA VAL A 265 -3.51 4.91 -12.65
C VAL A 265 -3.63 6.41 -12.34
N PRO A 266 -4.64 7.09 -12.91
CA PRO A 266 -4.87 8.50 -12.61
C PRO A 266 -5.15 8.73 -11.13
N LEU A 267 -4.57 9.80 -10.58
CA LEU A 267 -4.82 10.20 -9.20
C LEU A 267 -6.23 10.80 -9.10
N LYS A 268 -7.16 10.03 -8.54
CA LYS A 268 -8.56 10.45 -8.38
C LYS A 268 -8.84 10.88 -6.93
N ALA A 269 -9.59 11.97 -6.78
CA ALA A 269 -10.19 12.34 -5.50
C ALA A 269 -11.35 11.39 -5.17
N MET A 270 -11.05 10.15 -4.75
CA MET A 270 -12.07 9.27 -4.16
C MET A 270 -12.77 9.95 -2.97
N LYS A 271 -14.10 9.85 -2.91
CA LYS A 271 -14.93 10.24 -1.77
C LYS A 271 -14.75 9.24 -0.61
N GLY A 272 -13.57 9.23 0.01
CA GLY A 272 -13.35 8.54 1.28
C GLY A 272 -13.73 9.46 2.45
N LYS A 273 -14.33 8.93 3.51
CA LYS A 273 -14.44 9.66 4.78
C LYS A 273 -13.10 9.51 5.51
N GLY A 274 -12.51 10.63 5.95
CA GLY A 274 -11.40 10.57 6.90
C GLY A 274 -11.84 9.97 8.22
N ARG A 275 -10.88 9.59 9.08
CA ARG A 275 -11.16 9.01 10.40
C ARG A 275 -10.47 9.83 11.47
N SER A 276 -11.17 10.17 12.54
CA SER A 276 -10.55 10.73 13.74
C SER A 276 -10.17 9.62 14.71
N TYR A 277 -9.02 9.73 15.36
CA TYR A 277 -8.61 8.82 16.43
C TYR A 277 -8.01 9.59 17.60
N PHE A 278 -8.18 9.05 18.80
CA PHE A 278 -7.62 9.63 20.03
C PHE A 278 -6.32 8.91 20.38
N SER A 279 -5.25 9.66 20.64
CA SER A 279 -3.96 9.10 21.05
C SER A 279 -3.22 10.12 21.91
N TYR A 280 -2.65 9.68 23.03
CA TYR A 280 -1.88 10.52 23.97
C TYR A 280 -2.58 11.84 24.34
N GLY A 281 -3.87 11.78 24.71
CA GLY A 281 -4.61 12.95 25.15
C GLY A 281 -5.09 13.89 24.03
N ARG A 282 -4.84 13.57 22.75
CA ARG A 282 -5.18 14.43 21.60
C ARG A 282 -6.04 13.69 20.57
N VAL A 283 -6.94 14.42 19.91
CA VAL A 283 -7.70 13.94 18.75
C VAL A 283 -6.95 14.30 17.48
N TYR A 284 -6.65 13.30 16.66
CA TYR A 284 -6.03 13.46 15.35
C TYR A 284 -7.07 13.15 14.28
N TYR A 285 -7.12 13.95 13.21
CA TYR A 285 -7.91 13.66 12.02
C TYR A 285 -7.01 13.10 10.92
N LYS A 286 -7.37 11.94 10.39
CA LYS A 286 -6.68 11.27 9.28
C LYS A 286 -7.49 11.40 8.00
N ALA A 287 -6.94 12.12 7.03
CA ALA A 287 -7.51 12.18 5.69
C ALA A 287 -7.42 10.82 4.96
N PRO A 288 -8.29 10.54 3.98
CA PRO A 288 -8.22 9.32 3.16
C PRO A 288 -6.89 9.23 2.41
N ILE A 289 -6.29 8.05 2.40
CA ILE A 289 -5.00 7.80 1.76
C ILE A 289 -5.10 8.04 0.25
N ARG A 290 -4.18 8.84 -0.28
CA ARG A 290 -3.96 9.01 -1.72
C ARG A 290 -2.71 8.24 -2.11
N ARG A 291 -2.90 6.98 -2.49
CA ARG A 291 -1.78 6.10 -2.80
C ARG A 291 -1.17 6.47 -4.16
N LEU A 292 0.15 6.60 -4.17
CA LEU A 292 0.96 6.57 -5.39
C LEU A 292 1.51 5.15 -5.53
N TYR A 293 1.17 4.46 -6.61
CA TYR A 293 1.58 3.07 -6.80
C TYR A 293 3.02 3.01 -7.29
N GLY A 294 3.89 2.32 -6.56
CA GLY A 294 5.32 2.24 -6.84
C GLY A 294 6.14 3.47 -6.42
N ARG A 295 5.52 4.44 -5.74
CA ARG A 295 6.19 5.58 -5.07
C ARG A 295 5.61 5.75 -3.68
N ILE A 296 6.38 6.13 -2.68
CA ILE A 296 5.89 6.43 -1.34
C ILE A 296 5.47 7.90 -1.27
N HIS A 297 4.27 8.17 -0.78
CA HIS A 297 3.82 9.54 -0.50
C HIS A 297 3.79 9.78 0.99
N ILE A 298 4.53 10.79 1.43
CA ILE A 298 4.60 11.24 2.82
C ILE A 298 4.01 12.65 2.90
N ASP A 299 2.83 12.73 3.50
CA ASP A 299 2.23 14.01 3.89
C ASP A 299 2.76 14.40 5.27
N VAL A 300 3.70 15.35 5.31
CA VAL A 300 4.45 15.67 6.54
C VAL A 300 3.58 16.29 7.63
N GLU A 301 2.41 16.84 7.27
CA GLU A 301 1.45 17.39 8.24
C GLU A 301 0.50 16.31 8.81
N ASN A 302 0.33 15.20 8.11
CA ASN A 302 -0.59 14.11 8.46
C ASN A 302 0.15 12.86 8.99
N THR A 303 1.48 12.91 9.10
CA THR A 303 2.33 11.78 9.48
C THR A 303 2.91 11.98 10.88
N PHE A 304 2.28 11.37 11.90
CA PHE A 304 2.71 11.48 13.30
C PHE A 304 4.15 10.98 13.53
N ILE A 305 4.50 9.82 12.97
CA ILE A 305 5.82 9.20 13.18
C ILE A 305 6.92 10.07 12.57
N TYR A 306 6.73 10.49 11.31
CA TYR A 306 7.67 11.39 10.62
C TYR A 306 7.87 12.71 11.36
N ALA A 307 6.81 13.30 11.91
CA ALA A 307 6.93 14.52 12.71
C ALA A 307 7.74 14.32 14.00
N ALA A 308 7.74 13.11 14.57
CA ALA A 308 8.46 12.79 15.80
C ALA A 308 9.90 12.29 15.57
N SER A 309 10.15 11.55 14.50
CA SER A 309 11.40 10.80 14.29
C SER A 309 11.92 10.77 12.85
N GLY A 310 11.37 11.60 11.96
CA GLY A 310 11.83 11.71 10.58
C GLY A 310 11.54 10.47 9.72
N LEU A 311 12.28 10.35 8.61
CA LEU A 311 12.13 9.22 7.71
C LEU A 311 12.71 7.95 8.33
N GLU A 312 13.81 8.07 9.06
CA GLU A 312 14.55 7.00 9.70
C GLU A 312 13.67 6.26 10.71
N GLY A 313 12.98 7.00 11.58
CA GLY A 313 12.04 6.39 12.52
C GLY A 313 10.81 5.78 11.84
N LEU A 314 10.37 6.32 10.71
CA LEU A 314 9.31 5.71 9.91
C LEU A 314 9.77 4.39 9.26
N ILE A 315 11.01 4.35 8.76
CA ILE A 315 11.64 3.15 8.20
C ILE A 315 11.76 2.07 9.27
N GLU A 316 12.29 2.42 10.44
CA GLU A 316 12.46 1.51 11.57
C GLU A 316 11.13 0.86 11.97
N VAL A 317 10.11 1.68 12.21
CA VAL A 317 8.79 1.18 12.60
C VAL A 317 8.13 0.35 11.48
N SER A 318 8.35 0.72 10.22
CA SER A 318 7.84 -0.02 9.05
C SER A 318 8.47 -1.40 8.93
N ARG A 319 9.79 -1.49 9.08
CA ARG A 319 10.57 -2.74 9.08
C ARG A 319 10.14 -3.64 10.23
N THR A 320 10.26 -3.14 11.46
CA THR A 320 10.06 -3.91 12.69
C THR A 320 8.64 -4.45 12.83
N CYS A 321 7.64 -3.65 12.45
CA CYS A 321 6.24 -4.07 12.53
C CYS A 321 5.68 -4.63 11.20
N ARG A 322 6.52 -4.84 10.18
CA ARG A 322 6.14 -5.34 8.84
C ARG A 322 4.96 -4.58 8.22
N VAL A 323 4.91 -3.26 8.42
CA VAL A 323 3.84 -2.38 7.93
C VAL A 323 4.35 -1.60 6.72
N PRO A 324 3.74 -1.69 5.52
CA PRO A 324 4.17 -0.91 4.36
C PRO A 324 4.30 0.59 4.67
N LEU A 325 5.34 1.26 4.17
CA LEU A 325 5.64 2.67 4.46
C LEU A 325 4.43 3.61 4.29
N HIS A 326 3.67 3.46 3.20
CA HIS A 326 2.44 4.23 2.95
C HIS A 326 1.42 4.16 4.09
N ARG A 327 1.29 2.97 4.69
CA ARG A 327 0.37 2.73 5.80
C ARG A 327 0.99 3.19 7.11
N ALA A 328 2.27 2.88 7.35
CA ALA A 328 3.00 3.30 8.54
C ALA A 328 2.99 4.83 8.70
N ALA A 329 3.17 5.57 7.60
CA ALA A 329 3.13 7.03 7.57
C ALA A 329 1.78 7.62 8.02
N ARG A 330 0.72 6.81 8.13
CA ARG A 330 -0.62 7.32 8.47
C ARG A 330 -1.26 6.52 9.59
N ALA A 331 -0.61 5.50 10.11
CA ALA A 331 -1.17 4.64 11.13
C ALA A 331 -0.85 5.21 12.52
N SER A 332 -1.76 5.00 13.48
CA SER A 332 -1.45 5.29 14.88
C SER A 332 -0.40 4.30 15.38
N ILE A 333 0.35 4.68 16.42
CA ILE A 333 1.32 3.78 17.07
C ILE A 333 0.65 2.46 17.45
N GLY A 334 -0.54 2.50 18.07
CA GLY A 334 -1.28 1.28 18.43
C GLY A 334 -1.62 0.39 17.22
N SER A 335 -1.97 0.97 16.07
CA SER A 335 -2.27 0.20 14.85
C SER A 335 -1.03 -0.44 14.23
N ILE A 336 0.16 0.12 14.51
CA ILE A 336 1.42 -0.42 14.00
C ILE A 336 1.94 -1.48 14.96
N MET A 337 1.90 -1.23 16.27
CA MET A 337 2.31 -2.20 17.28
C MET A 337 1.43 -3.46 17.28
N SER A 338 0.13 -3.34 16.98
CA SER A 338 -0.73 -4.51 16.81
C SER A 338 -0.34 -5.40 15.62
N SER A 339 0.52 -4.92 14.73
CA SER A 339 1.05 -5.67 13.60
C SER A 339 2.21 -6.60 14.02
N LEU A 340 2.86 -6.28 15.13
CA LEU A 340 3.95 -7.07 15.72
C LEU A 340 3.41 -8.24 16.56
N GLN A 341 2.21 -8.07 17.11
CA GLN A 341 1.44 -9.10 17.81
C GLN A 341 0.80 -10.06 16.81
#